data_AF-A0A7Y2HIF3-F1
#
_entry.id   AF-A0A7Y2HIF3-F1
#
_cell.length_a   1.000
_cell.length_b   1.000
_cell.length_c   1.000
_cell.angle_alpha   90.00
_cell.angle_beta   90.00
_cell.angle_gamma   90.00
#
_symmetry.space_group_name_H-M   'P 1'
#
loop_
_entity.id
_entity.type
_entity.pdbx_description
1 polymer ?
#
loop_
_entity_poly.entity_id
_entity_poly.type
_entity_poly.pdbx_seq_one_letter_code
_entity_poly.pdbx_strand_id
1 'polypeptide(L)' 'MSEINFFSEDIEFSFQQPKKASEWLIQIASQHQKSIGFINYVFCSDRYLHQLNVEYLQHDTLTDIITFP' A
#
# COMPACT_ATOMS: atom_id res chain seq x y z
N MET A 1 -11.18 7.24 13.59
CA MET A 1 -10.83 7.95 12.34
C MET A 1 -10.12 6.94 11.45
N SER A 2 -10.47 6.86 10.16
CA SER A 2 -9.74 6.02 9.22
C SER A 2 -8.33 6.59 9.05
N GLU A 3 -7.30 5.76 9.16
CA GLU A 3 -5.91 6.20 9.07
C GLU A 3 -5.27 5.53 7.85
N ILE A 4 -5.07 6.31 6.79
CA ILE A 4 -4.49 5.86 5.54
C ILE A 4 -3.24 6.70 5.30
N ASN A 5 -2.09 6.04 5.32
CA ASN A 5 -0.79 6.68 5.15
C ASN A 5 -0.12 6.22 3.85
N PHE A 6 0.72 7.09 3.31
CA PHE A 6 1.48 6.86 2.08
C PHE A 6 2.95 7.17 2.34
N PHE A 7 3.82 6.20 2.06
CA PHE A 7 5.26 6.26 2.28
C PHE A 7 6.01 5.82 1.04
N SER A 8 7.29 6.13 0.96
CA SER A 8 8.19 5.69 -0.11
C SER A 8 9.46 5.11 0.49
N GLU A 9 9.91 3.97 -0.02
CA GLU A 9 11.12 3.27 0.45
C GLU A 9 12.01 2.85 -0.72
N ASP A 10 13.33 3.07 -0.60
CA ASP A 10 14.32 2.76 -1.64
C ASP A 10 14.06 3.41 -3.02
N ILE A 11 13.21 4.46 -3.08
CA ILE A 11 12.94 5.28 -4.28
C ILE A 11 12.66 6.74 -3.92
N GLU A 12 13.03 7.66 -4.81
CA GLU A 12 12.56 9.05 -4.77
C GLU A 12 11.20 9.16 -5.46
N PHE A 13 10.14 8.88 -4.70
CA PHE A 13 8.76 8.97 -5.18
C PHE A 13 7.90 9.78 -4.21
N SER A 14 7.04 10.63 -4.76
CA SER A 14 6.06 11.40 -4.00
C SER A 14 4.67 11.17 -4.57
N PHE A 15 3.82 10.50 -3.78
CA PHE A 15 2.47 10.20 -4.18
C PHE A 15 1.63 11.49 -4.27
N GLN A 16 1.02 11.70 -5.43
CA GLN A 16 0.22 12.89 -5.68
C GLN A 16 -1.19 12.72 -5.12
N GLN A 17 -1.71 13.77 -4.50
CA GLN A 17 -3.09 13.85 -4.00
C GLN A 17 -3.49 12.77 -2.95
N PRO A 18 -2.69 12.55 -1.88
CA PRO A 18 -3.00 11.54 -0.86
C PRO A 18 -4.40 11.72 -0.24
N LYS A 19 -4.83 12.97 -0.04
CA LYS A 19 -6.16 13.29 0.48
C LYS A 19 -7.29 12.77 -0.41
N LYS A 20 -7.20 13.01 -1.73
CA LYS A 20 -8.22 12.59 -2.68
C LYS A 20 -8.31 11.07 -2.77
N ALA A 21 -7.15 10.39 -2.75
CA ALA A 21 -7.10 8.94 -2.73
C ALA A 21 -7.75 8.37 -1.45
N SER A 22 -7.42 8.92 -0.28
CA SER A 22 -8.02 8.49 1.00
C SER A 22 -9.54 8.70 1.03
N GLU A 23 -10.03 9.85 0.56
CA GLU A 23 -11.47 10.13 0.48
C GLU A 23 -12.18 9.13 -0.45
N TRP A 24 -11.60 8.85 -1.61
CA TRP A 24 -12.13 7.86 -2.54
C TRP A 24 -12.14 6.44 -1.96
N LEU A 25 -11.07 6.01 -1.30
CA LEU A 25 -10.99 4.70 -0.64
C LEU A 25 -12.06 4.55 0.45
N ILE A 26 -12.25 5.58 1.28
CA ILE A 26 -13.28 5.58 2.32
C ILE A 26 -14.67 5.48 1.70
N GLN A 27 -14.92 6.20 0.59
CA GLN A 27 -16.18 6.11 -0.15
C GLN A 27 -16.43 4.70 -0.68
N ILE A 28 -15.42 4.07 -1.30
CA ILE A 28 -15.51 2.69 -1.82
C ILE A 28 -15.81 1.71 -0.68
N ALA A 29 -15.09 1.79 0.44
CA ALA A 29 -15.34 0.92 1.59
C ALA A 29 -16.78 1.05 2.11
N SER A 30 -17.28 2.28 2.21
CA SER A 30 -18.65 2.57 2.63
C SER A 30 -19.70 1.97 1.69
N GLN A 31 -19.47 2.03 0.36
CA GLN A 31 -20.35 1.39 -0.63
C GLN A 31 -20.47 -0.12 -0.43
N HIS A 32 -19.40 -0.77 0.05
CA HIS A 32 -19.38 -2.19 0.40
C HIS A 32 -19.82 -2.49 1.84
N GLN A 33 -20.40 -1.51 2.56
CA GLN A 33 -20.79 -1.63 3.97
C GLN A 33 -19.60 -2.02 4.87
N LYS A 34 -18.41 -1.52 4.55
CA LYS A 34 -17.16 -1.70 5.30
C LYS A 34 -16.62 -0.37 5.78
N SER A 35 -15.72 -0.42 6.75
CA SER A 35 -14.91 0.71 7.20
C SER A 35 -13.43 0.41 6.99
N ILE A 36 -12.65 1.47 6.77
CA ILE A 36 -11.19 1.39 6.71
C ILE A 36 -10.65 1.55 8.13
N GLY A 37 -9.80 0.61 8.54
CA GLY A 37 -9.01 0.72 9.77
C GLY A 37 -7.74 1.54 9.53
N PHE A 38 -6.60 0.93 9.85
CA PHE A 38 -5.28 1.47 9.60
C PHE A 38 -4.70 0.82 8.34
N ILE A 39 -4.25 1.61 7.38
CA ILE A 39 -3.63 1.12 6.14
C ILE A 39 -2.39 1.97 5.84
N ASN A 40 -1.27 1.30 5.60
CA ASN A 40 -0.05 1.94 5.08
C ASN A 40 0.21 1.47 3.65
N TYR A 41 0.26 2.41 2.72
CA TYR A 41 0.77 2.18 1.37
C TYR A 41 2.24 2.56 1.34
N VAL A 42 3.10 1.63 0.90
CA VAL A 42 4.54 1.86 0.77
C VAL A 42 4.91 1.68 -0.70
N PHE A 43 5.29 2.76 -1.37
CA PHE A 43 5.82 2.73 -2.73
C PHE A 43 7.31 2.41 -2.67
N CYS A 44 7.77 1.41 -3.42
CA CYS A 44 9.14 0.96 -3.31
C CYS A 44 9.74 0.48 -4.62
N SER A 45 11.05 0.25 -4.63
CA SER A 45 11.76 -0.30 -5.79
C SER A 45 11.42 -1.77 -6.00
N ASP A 46 11.52 -2.25 -7.24
CA ASP A 46 11.33 -3.68 -7.58
C ASP A 46 12.26 -4.58 -6.75
N ARG A 47 13.49 -4.11 -6.49
CA ARG A 47 14.48 -4.83 -5.69
C ARG A 47 14.03 -4.97 -4.25
N TYR A 48 13.54 -3.88 -3.65
CA TYR A 48 13.04 -3.89 -2.28
C TYR A 48 11.81 -4.81 -2.16
N LEU A 49 10.88 -4.71 -3.12
CA LEU A 49 9.69 -5.54 -3.14
C LEU A 49 10.00 -7.04 -3.31
N HIS A 50 10.95 -7.38 -4.20
CA HIS A 50 11.42 -8.76 -4.38
C HIS A 50 12.03 -9.33 -3.11
N GLN A 51 12.87 -8.55 -2.41
CA GLN A 51 13.44 -8.97 -1.13
C GLN A 51 12.35 -9.31 -0.11
N LEU A 52 11.32 -8.47 0.03
CA LEU A 52 10.18 -8.75 0.92
C LEU A 52 9.40 -10.00 0.49
N ASN A 53 9.25 -10.24 -0.82
CA ASN A 53 8.56 -11.41 -1.34
C ASN A 53 9.28 -12.71 -0.95
N VAL A 54 10.61 -12.70 -1.02
CA VAL A 54 11.44 -13.84 -0.59
C VAL A 54 11.40 -14.00 0.92
N GLU A 55 11.60 -12.91 1.67
CA GLU A 55 11.73 -12.95 3.14
C GLU A 55 10.43 -13.34 3.86
N TYR A 56 9.30 -12.75 3.46
CA TYR A 56 8.04 -12.90 4.19
C TYR A 56 7.09 -13.93 3.57
N LEU A 57 7.19 -14.15 2.25
CA LEU A 57 6.27 -15.04 1.52
C LEU A 57 6.96 -16.27 0.92
N GLN A 58 8.29 -16.36 0.98
CA GLN A 58 9.09 -17.45 0.39
C GLN A 58 8.88 -17.61 -1.13
N HIS A 59 8.60 -16.50 -1.81
CA HIS A 59 8.41 -16.46 -3.26
C HIS A 59 9.59 -15.74 -3.92
N ASP A 60 10.38 -16.49 -4.68
CA ASP A 60 11.48 -15.95 -5.48
C ASP A 60 11.02 -15.57 -6.89
N THR A 61 10.11 -14.61 -6.94
CA THR A 61 9.57 -14.04 -8.19
C THR A 61 9.31 -12.55 -8.03
N LEU A 62 9.32 -11.81 -9.13
CA LEU A 62 8.85 -10.42 -9.15
C LEU A 62 7.33 -10.36 -9.03
N THR A 63 6.83 -9.29 -8.43
CA THR A 63 5.40 -8.96 -8.31
C THR A 63 5.24 -7.45 -8.32
N ASP A 64 4.06 -6.96 -8.70
CA ASP A 64 3.76 -5.52 -8.68
C ASP A 64 3.36 -5.04 -7.28
N ILE A 65 2.75 -5.93 -6.46
CA ILE A 65 2.16 -5.58 -5.16
C ILE A 65 2.31 -6.75 -4.18
N ILE A 66 2.54 -6.42 -2.91
CA ILE A 66 2.40 -7.32 -1.75
C ILE A 66 1.45 -6.65 -0.74
N THR A 67 0.64 -7.45 -0.04
CA THR A 67 -0.27 -6.95 1.00
C THR A 67 -0.18 -7.84 2.23
N PHE A 68 -0.08 -7.20 3.40
CA PHE A 68 -0.07 -7.86 4.70
C PHE A 68 -1.34 -7.48 5.48
N PRO A 69 -1.99 -8.42 6.19
CA PRO A 69 -3.14 -8.17 7.04
C PRO A 69 -2.80 -7.51 8.38
#